data_AF-A0A2V7RSR8-F1
#
_entry.id   AF-A0A2V7RSR8-F1
#
_cell.length_a   1.000
_cell.length_b   1.000
_cell.length_c   1.000
_cell.angle_alpha   90.00
_cell.angle_beta   90.00
_cell.angle_gamma   90.00
#
_symmetry.space_group_name_H-M   'P 1'
#
loop_
_entity.id
_entity.type
_entity.pdbx_description
1 polymer ?
#
loop_
_entity_poly.entity_id
_entity_poly.type
_entity_poly.pdbx_seq_one_letter_code
_entity_poly.pdbx_strand_id
1 'polypeptide(L)'
;MQHGLMYQGSFENNYSGLEAGSSAFRGTDGVEHSIPEWPKDVNGVKIGYMEKSGKKFYAVRVQFEGHDIILKNPVLLDPMRHLGNKRFAPEPTTISDPIAETLLDDMIERNPEQQEELALLINRVNQVRRASR
;
A
#
# COMPACT_ATOMS: atom_id res chain seq x y z
N MET A 1 -1.69 3.84 15.54
CA MET A 1 -0.35 3.57 14.97
C MET A 1 -0.12 4.61 13.89
N GLN A 2 1.00 4.58 13.17
CA GLN A 2 1.21 5.48 12.03
C GLN A 2 1.44 4.65 10.77
N HIS A 3 0.54 4.81 9.80
CA HIS A 3 0.51 4.05 8.56
C HIS A 3 1.10 4.89 7.42
N GLY A 4 1.44 4.26 6.30
CA GLY A 4 2.08 4.93 5.17
C GLY A 4 1.61 4.43 3.81
N LEU A 5 1.55 5.36 2.85
CA LEU A 5 1.40 5.14 1.41
C LEU A 5 2.69 5.55 0.72
N MET A 6 3.16 4.78 -0.27
CA MET A 6 4.37 5.10 -1.03
C MET A 6 4.19 4.77 -2.51
N TYR A 7 4.65 5.68 -3.36
CA TYR A 7 4.66 5.50 -4.80
C TYR A 7 5.73 4.47 -5.21
N GLN A 8 5.36 3.56 -6.12
CA GLN A 8 6.20 2.47 -6.62
C GLN A 8 6.21 2.39 -8.15
N GLY A 9 6.09 3.53 -8.82
CA GLY A 9 6.22 3.61 -10.29
C GLY A 9 4.91 3.48 -11.07
N SER A 10 5.04 3.30 -12.38
CA SER A 10 3.89 3.13 -13.27
C SER A 10 3.33 1.71 -13.20
N PHE A 11 2.01 1.60 -13.25
CA PHE A 11 1.30 0.34 -13.14
C PHE A 11 1.62 -0.59 -14.33
N GLU A 12 1.57 -0.03 -15.54
CA GLU A 12 1.75 -0.78 -16.78
C GLU A 12 3.15 -1.40 -16.92
N ASN A 13 4.18 -0.81 -16.31
CA ASN A 13 5.55 -1.31 -16.40
C ASN A 13 5.91 -2.27 -15.26
N ASN A 14 5.27 -2.16 -14.10
CA ASN A 14 5.77 -2.76 -12.87
C ASN A 14 4.84 -3.81 -12.26
N TYR A 15 3.52 -3.69 -12.43
CA TYR A 15 2.58 -4.52 -11.69
C TYR A 15 2.66 -6.01 -12.03
N SER A 16 2.86 -6.35 -13.31
CA SER A 16 2.93 -7.76 -13.76
C SER A 16 4.15 -8.52 -13.25
N GLY A 17 5.22 -7.82 -12.86
CA GLY A 17 6.43 -8.39 -12.28
C GLY A 17 6.60 -8.10 -10.79
N LEU A 18 5.58 -7.52 -10.14
CA LEU A 18 5.64 -7.17 -8.73
C LEU A 18 5.49 -8.42 -7.87
N GLU A 19 6.51 -8.70 -7.05
CA GLU A 19 6.52 -9.82 -6.12
C GLU A 19 6.72 -9.36 -4.67
N ALA A 20 6.35 -10.19 -3.70
CA ALA A 20 6.69 -9.96 -2.30
C ALA A 20 8.22 -9.82 -2.14
N GLY A 21 8.66 -8.87 -1.33
CA GLY A 21 10.07 -8.51 -1.18
C GLY A 21 10.64 -7.57 -2.24
N SER A 22 9.88 -7.20 -3.29
CA SER A 22 10.35 -6.24 -4.30
C SER A 22 10.81 -4.93 -3.65
N SER A 23 12.00 -4.48 -4.02
CA SER A 23 12.67 -3.30 -3.46
C SER A 23 13.02 -2.24 -4.51
N ALA A 24 12.57 -2.43 -5.75
CA ALA A 24 12.82 -1.55 -6.87
C ALA A 24 11.64 -1.54 -7.84
N PHE A 25 11.56 -0.51 -8.68
CA PHE A 25 10.60 -0.39 -9.77
C PHE A 25 11.26 0.27 -10.98
N ARG A 26 10.77 -0.02 -12.18
CA ARG A 26 11.18 0.64 -13.42
C ARG A 26 10.46 1.97 -13.57
N GLY A 27 11.24 3.04 -13.69
CA GLY A 27 10.78 4.40 -13.97
C GLY A 27 10.30 4.58 -15.40
N THR A 28 9.72 5.76 -15.68
CA THR A 28 9.29 6.14 -17.03
C THR A 28 10.45 6.42 -17.98
N ASP A 29 11.64 6.66 -17.42
CA ASP A 29 12.92 6.75 -18.11
C ASP A 29 13.47 5.38 -18.55
N GLY A 30 12.81 4.28 -18.17
CA GLY A 30 13.25 2.91 -18.42
C GLY A 30 14.35 2.44 -17.47
N VAL A 31 14.76 3.27 -16.50
CA VAL A 31 15.78 2.96 -15.50
C VAL A 31 15.12 2.31 -14.29
N GLU A 32 15.84 1.42 -13.62
CA GLU A 32 15.40 0.85 -12.35
C GLU A 32 15.73 1.79 -11.18
N HIS A 33 14.74 2.08 -10.36
CA HIS A 33 14.83 2.94 -9.19
C HIS A 33 14.53 2.11 -7.94
N SER A 34 15.34 2.27 -6.89
CA SER A 34 15.05 1.64 -5.59
C SER A 34 13.81 2.28 -4.96
N ILE A 35 12.95 1.46 -4.36
CA ILE A 35 11.85 1.92 -3.52
C ILE A 35 12.46 2.60 -2.28
N PRO A 36 12.06 3.85 -1.95
CA PRO A 36 12.57 4.53 -0.76
C PRO A 36 12.32 3.75 0.52
N GLU A 37 13.16 3.97 1.54
CA GLU A 37 12.87 3.47 2.87
C GLU A 37 11.63 4.15 3.46
N TRP A 38 10.89 3.41 4.27
CA TRP A 38 9.75 3.97 5.00
C TRP A 38 10.24 4.95 6.09
N PRO A 39 9.53 6.06 6.32
CA PRO A 39 9.83 6.96 7.44
C PRO A 39 9.82 6.21 8.78
N LYS A 40 10.70 6.61 9.71
CA LYS A 40 10.88 5.92 11.01
C LYS A 40 9.62 5.91 11.88
N ASP A 41 8.76 6.89 11.70
CA ASP A 41 7.48 7.00 12.38
C ASP A 41 6.42 6.04 11.82
N VAL A 42 6.58 5.50 10.61
CA VAL A 42 5.65 4.50 10.03
C VAL A 42 5.86 3.12 10.68
N ASN A 43 5.14 2.88 11.76
CA ASN A 43 5.12 1.62 12.52
C ASN A 43 3.83 0.79 12.35
N GLY A 44 2.93 1.23 11.47
CA GLY A 44 1.71 0.53 11.09
C GLY A 44 1.82 -0.13 9.72
N VAL A 45 0.68 -0.22 9.06
CA VAL A 45 0.55 -0.78 7.70
C VAL A 45 1.23 0.13 6.67
N LYS A 46 1.91 -0.50 5.73
CA LYS A 46 2.68 0.10 4.64
C LYS A 46 2.05 -0.31 3.31
N ILE A 47 1.64 0.66 2.50
CA ILE A 47 0.90 0.41 1.26
C ILE A 47 1.67 0.97 0.08
N GLY A 48 2.02 0.08 -0.84
CA GLY A 48 2.60 0.44 -2.14
C GLY A 48 1.49 0.77 -3.13
N TYR A 49 1.63 1.90 -3.84
CA TYR A 49 0.72 2.26 -4.92
C TYR A 49 1.46 2.61 -6.21
N MET A 50 0.80 2.38 -7.33
CA MET A 50 1.32 2.66 -8.67
C MET A 50 0.38 3.59 -9.43
N GLU A 51 0.95 4.38 -10.34
CA GLU A 51 0.18 5.24 -11.24
C GLU A 51 -0.15 4.50 -12.54
N LYS A 52 -1.43 4.40 -12.85
CA LYS A 52 -1.95 3.94 -14.13
C LYS A 52 -2.28 5.15 -15.01
N SER A 53 -2.27 4.94 -16.32
CA SER A 53 -2.67 5.92 -17.33
C SER A 53 -3.94 6.70 -16.96
N GLY A 54 -3.91 8.02 -17.18
CA GLY A 54 -4.98 8.94 -16.82
C GLY A 54 -4.96 9.41 -15.36
N LYS A 55 -3.80 9.43 -14.70
CA LYS A 55 -3.59 9.89 -13.31
C LYS A 55 -4.44 9.11 -12.29
N LYS A 56 -4.57 7.80 -12.51
CA LYS A 56 -5.28 6.90 -11.60
C LYS A 56 -4.27 6.17 -10.74
N PHE A 57 -4.40 6.26 -9.43
CA PHE A 57 -3.46 5.62 -8.50
C PHE A 57 -4.10 4.37 -7.92
N TYR A 58 -3.40 3.25 -7.96
CA TYR A 58 -3.89 1.97 -7.46
C TYR A 58 -3.00 1.46 -6.35
N ALA A 59 -3.58 1.10 -5.21
CA ALA A 59 -2.90 0.28 -4.23
C ALA A 59 -2.70 -1.12 -4.82
N VAL A 60 -1.45 -1.59 -4.81
CA VAL A 60 -1.03 -2.85 -5.43
C VAL A 60 -0.44 -3.82 -4.42
N ARG A 61 0.00 -3.32 -3.26
CA ARG A 61 0.71 -4.10 -2.24
C ARG A 61 0.42 -3.56 -0.86
N VAL A 62 0.27 -4.46 0.11
CA VAL A 62 0.10 -4.13 1.52
C VAL A 62 1.07 -4.94 2.38
N GLN A 63 1.75 -4.27 3.30
CA GLN A 63 2.77 -4.86 4.15
C GLN A 63 2.55 -4.49 5.61
N PHE A 64 2.80 -5.45 6.49
CA PHE A 64 2.85 -5.23 7.93
C PHE A 64 3.71 -6.31 8.60
N GLU A 65 4.75 -5.89 9.32
CA GLU A 65 5.75 -6.79 9.90
C GLU A 65 6.29 -7.80 8.85
N GLY A 66 6.11 -9.11 9.06
CA GLY A 66 6.52 -10.16 8.13
C GLY A 66 5.53 -10.45 7.01
N HIS A 67 4.37 -9.78 6.97
CA HIS A 67 3.39 -9.95 5.91
C HIS A 67 3.67 -9.00 4.75
N ASP A 68 3.60 -9.54 3.55
CA ASP A 68 3.82 -8.82 2.31
C ASP A 68 2.92 -9.40 1.21
N ILE A 69 1.81 -8.73 0.96
CA ILE A 69 0.73 -9.23 0.10
C ILE A 69 0.65 -8.34 -1.14
N ILE A 70 0.83 -8.94 -2.31
CA ILE A 70 0.54 -8.31 -3.60
C ILE A 70 -0.93 -8.53 -3.93
N LEU A 71 -1.68 -7.46 -4.15
CA LEU A 71 -3.12 -7.53 -4.42
C LEU A 71 -3.35 -8.02 -5.86
N LYS A 72 -4.15 -9.08 -6.04
CA LYS A 72 -4.57 -9.62 -7.34
C LYS A 72 -5.51 -8.65 -8.08
N ASN A 73 -6.34 -7.94 -7.33
CA ASN A 73 -7.26 -6.91 -7.80
C ASN A 73 -6.87 -5.58 -7.12
N PRO A 74 -6.01 -4.78 -7.76
CA PRO A 74 -5.56 -3.50 -7.23
C PRO A 74 -6.72 -2.55 -6.94
N VAL A 75 -6.62 -1.82 -5.83
CA VAL A 75 -7.68 -0.92 -5.35
C VAL A 75 -7.43 0.48 -5.86
N LEU A 76 -8.40 1.07 -6.58
CA LEU A 76 -8.34 2.48 -6.99
C LEU A 76 -8.35 3.38 -5.75
N LEU A 77 -7.32 4.22 -5.62
CA LEU A 77 -7.19 5.14 -4.51
C LEU A 77 -8.01 6.41 -4.75
N ASP A 78 -8.96 6.66 -3.85
CA ASP A 78 -9.70 7.91 -3.75
C ASP A 78 -8.98 8.86 -2.77
N PRO A 79 -8.56 10.07 -3.18
CA PRO A 79 -7.85 11.00 -2.29
C PRO A 79 -8.62 11.42 -1.04
N MET A 80 -9.94 11.53 -1.11
CA MET A 80 -10.76 11.93 0.03
C MET A 80 -10.89 10.77 1.02
N ARG A 81 -11.14 9.55 0.53
CA ARG A 81 -11.30 8.36 1.39
C ARG A 81 -9.97 7.82 1.90
N HIS A 82 -8.92 7.85 1.08
CA HIS A 82 -7.67 7.09 1.32
C HIS A 82 -6.45 7.96 1.63
N LEU A 83 -6.52 9.29 1.49
CA LEU A 83 -5.41 10.20 1.82
C LEU A 83 -5.78 11.30 2.82
N GLY A 84 -7.03 11.41 3.24
CA GLY A 84 -7.45 12.45 4.18
C GLY A 84 -7.20 13.86 3.62
N ASN A 85 -7.51 14.06 2.33
CA ASN A 85 -7.31 15.31 1.60
C ASN A 85 -5.83 15.70 1.34
N LYS A 86 -4.89 14.78 1.55
CA LYS A 86 -3.50 14.94 1.07
C LYS A 86 -3.38 14.59 -0.42
N ARG A 87 -2.30 15.04 -1.05
CA ARG A 87 -1.99 14.73 -2.46
C ARG A 87 -1.08 13.50 -2.55
N PHE A 88 -1.21 12.75 -3.65
CA PHE A 88 -0.20 11.76 -4.03
C PHE A 88 1.12 12.45 -4.35
N ALA A 89 2.21 11.87 -3.89
CA ALA A 89 3.57 12.38 -4.09
C ALA A 89 4.56 11.21 -4.25
N PRO A 90 5.76 11.45 -4.79
CA PRO A 90 6.84 10.47 -4.76
C PRO A 90 7.25 10.10 -3.33
N GLU A 91 7.17 11.06 -2.40
CA GLU A 91 7.50 10.85 -1.00
C GLU A 91 6.42 10.07 -0.24
N PRO A 92 6.81 9.28 0.77
CA PRO A 92 5.85 8.54 1.59
C PRO A 92 4.85 9.47 2.28
N THR A 93 3.57 9.15 2.16
CA THR A 93 2.48 9.89 2.79
C THR A 93 1.96 9.14 4.00
N THR A 94 2.03 9.77 5.17
CA THR A 94 1.51 9.22 6.42
C THR A 94 -0.02 9.29 6.46
N ILE A 95 -0.68 8.22 6.90
CA ILE A 95 -2.15 8.15 7.06
C ILE A 95 -2.54 7.65 8.46
N SER A 96 -3.72 8.05 8.93
CA SER A 96 -4.25 7.70 10.25
C SER A 96 -4.89 6.31 10.26
N ASP A 97 -5.13 5.77 11.46
CA ASP A 97 -5.80 4.46 11.64
C ASP A 97 -7.14 4.37 10.86
N PRO A 98 -8.09 5.34 10.91
CA PRO A 98 -9.36 5.21 10.20
C PRO A 98 -9.22 5.14 8.68
N ILE A 99 -8.23 5.85 8.13
CA ILE A 99 -7.95 5.84 6.68
C ILE A 99 -7.36 4.48 6.29
N ALA A 100 -6.42 3.96 7.09
CA ALA A 100 -5.83 2.66 6.86
C ALA A 100 -6.87 1.53 6.97
N GLU A 101 -7.76 1.58 7.97
CA GLU A 101 -8.88 0.64 8.12
C GLU A 101 -9.80 0.66 6.90
N THR A 102 -10.21 1.84 6.44
CA THR A 102 -11.05 2.00 5.24
C THR A 102 -10.39 1.36 4.02
N LEU A 103 -9.09 1.57 3.83
CA LEU A 103 -8.38 1.03 2.67
C LEU A 103 -8.20 -0.50 2.77
N LEU A 104 -8.00 -1.04 3.97
CA LEU A 104 -7.93 -2.49 4.20
C LEU A 104 -9.26 -3.18 3.93
N ASP A 105 -10.39 -2.55 4.30
CA ASP A 105 -11.73 -3.05 3.98
C ASP A 105 -11.96 -3.09 2.46
N ASP A 106 -11.63 -1.99 1.76
CA ASP A 106 -11.70 -1.92 0.30
C ASP A 106 -10.81 -3.00 -0.37
N MET A 107 -9.64 -3.33 0.22
CA MET A 107 -8.77 -4.40 -0.26
C MET A 107 -9.42 -5.78 -0.12
N ILE A 108 -10.03 -6.09 1.03
CA ILE A 108 -10.74 -7.36 1.22
C ILE A 108 -11.90 -7.49 0.22
N GLU A 109 -12.73 -6.46 0.10
CA GLU A 109 -13.90 -6.47 -0.77
C GLU A 109 -13.50 -6.71 -2.23
N ARG A 110 -12.40 -6.12 -2.67
CA ARG A 110 -11.88 -6.29 -4.05
C ARG A 110 -11.12 -7.59 -4.27
N ASN A 111 -10.63 -8.24 -3.22
CA ASN A 111 -9.76 -9.42 -3.33
C ASN A 111 -10.35 -10.62 -2.55
N PRO A 112 -11.54 -11.14 -2.95
CA PRO A 112 -12.16 -12.26 -2.26
C PRO A 112 -11.29 -13.53 -2.27
N GLU A 113 -10.49 -13.72 -3.32
CA GLU A 113 -9.53 -14.82 -3.43
C GLU A 113 -8.35 -14.74 -2.45
N GLN A 114 -8.12 -13.56 -1.87
CA GLN A 114 -7.03 -13.27 -0.92
C GLN A 114 -7.58 -12.90 0.47
N GLN A 115 -8.87 -13.13 0.70
CA GLN A 115 -9.53 -12.70 1.92
C GLN A 115 -8.88 -13.30 3.17
N GLU A 116 -8.45 -14.56 3.13
CA GLU A 116 -7.80 -15.23 4.26
C GLU A 116 -6.46 -14.57 4.64
N GLU A 117 -5.57 -14.35 3.66
CA GLU A 117 -4.27 -13.72 3.92
C GLU A 117 -4.39 -12.25 4.35
N LEU A 118 -5.32 -11.50 3.75
CA LEU A 118 -5.62 -10.12 4.15
C LEU A 118 -6.20 -10.08 5.57
N ALA A 119 -7.09 -11.00 5.91
CA ALA A 119 -7.65 -11.10 7.26
C ALA A 119 -6.57 -11.43 8.30
N LEU A 120 -5.60 -12.29 7.99
CA LEU A 120 -4.47 -12.58 8.87
C LEU A 120 -3.62 -11.32 9.13
N LEU A 121 -3.31 -10.54 8.08
CA LEU A 121 -2.60 -9.27 8.21
C LEU A 121 -3.39 -8.30 9.11
N ILE A 122 -4.70 -8.14 8.88
CA ILE A 122 -5.55 -7.21 9.64
C ILE A 122 -5.67 -7.63 11.10
N ASN A 123 -5.82 -8.93 11.37
CA ASN A 123 -5.82 -9.48 12.72
C ASN A 123 -4.50 -9.15 13.43
N ARG A 124 -3.37 -9.29 12.73
CA ARG A 124 -2.05 -8.97 13.28
C ARG A 124 -1.90 -7.48 13.59
N VAL A 125 -2.33 -6.59 12.69
CA VAL A 125 -2.39 -5.13 12.92
C VAL A 125 -3.20 -4.81 14.17
N ASN A 126 -4.38 -5.42 14.32
CA ASN A 126 -5.26 -5.20 15.46
C ASN A 126 -4.66 -5.69 16.79
N GLN A 127 -3.96 -6.83 16.79
CA GLN A 127 -3.26 -7.32 17.98
C GLN A 127 -2.19 -6.34 18.45
N VAL A 128 -1.32 -5.87 17.54
CA VAL A 128 -0.25 -4.92 17.87
C VAL A 128 -0.83 -3.60 18.37
N ARG A 129 -1.90 -3.10 17.73
CA ARG A 129 -2.60 -1.89 18.16
C ARG A 129 -3.11 -1.99 19.60
N ARG A 130 -3.71 -3.12 19.97
CA ARG A 130 -4.28 -3.35 21.32
C ARG A 130 -3.19 -3.47 22.37
N ALA A 131 -2.05 -4.09 22.04
CA ALA A 131 -0.91 -4.21 22.94
C ALA A 131 -0.16 -2.89 23.17
N SER A 132 -0.31 -1.92 22.27
CA SER A 132 0.35 -0.61 22.33
C SER A 132 -0.51 0.48 23.00
N ARG A 133 -1.68 0.12 23.52
CA ARG A 133 -2.58 0.99 24.31
C ARG A 133 -2.38 0.74 25.79
#